data_AF-A0A9D9E9S3-F1
#
_entry.id   AF-A0A9D9E9S3-F1
#
_cell.length_a   1.000
_cell.length_b   1.000
_cell.length_c   1.000
_cell.angle_alpha   90.00
_cell.angle_beta   90.00
_cell.angle_gamma   90.00
#
_symmetry.space_group_name_H-M   'P 1'
#
loop_
_entity.id
_entity.type
_entity.pdbx_description
1 polymer ?
#
loop_
_entity_poly.entity_id
_entity_poly.type
_entity_poly.pdbx_seq_one_letter_code
_entity_poly.pdbx_strand_id
1 'polypeptide(L)'
;MNADGCNRQERAASYAVPRLDVLGDIAKHYGLDHQKYKLVEEMAELTQALMKNDENSILEEMADVTILLEQLKHLLFMDCEERKRLYYSIRQMKISRQLKRIKEEEDRKMQLARRIFFSESKEVEQE
;
A
#
# COMPACT_ATOMS: atom_id res chain seq x y z
N MET A 1 -11.81 -27.17 -8.73
CA MET A 1 -12.99 -26.34 -8.40
C MET A 1 -13.35 -26.58 -6.95
N ASN A 2 -13.89 -25.56 -6.29
CA ASN A 2 -14.17 -25.40 -4.84
C ASN A 2 -12.99 -24.71 -4.14
N ALA A 3 -12.85 -23.38 -4.21
CA ALA A 3 -13.72 -22.33 -3.67
C ALA A 3 -13.72 -22.27 -2.14
N ASP A 4 -12.54 -22.09 -1.54
CA ASP A 4 -12.44 -21.45 -0.22
C ASP A 4 -12.71 -19.95 -0.39
N GLY A 5 -14.01 -19.66 -0.52
CA GLY A 5 -14.56 -18.34 -0.35
C GLY A 5 -14.28 -17.88 1.07
N CYS A 6 -13.13 -17.22 1.25
CA CYS A 6 -12.82 -16.47 2.46
C CYS A 6 -13.93 -15.44 2.65
N ASN A 7 -14.82 -15.77 3.58
CA ASN A 7 -16.05 -15.08 3.91
C ASN A 7 -15.73 -13.63 4.31
N ARG A 8 -15.95 -12.70 3.37
CA ARG A 8 -15.40 -11.33 3.38
C ARG A 8 -16.18 -10.37 4.31
N GLN A 9 -17.04 -10.87 5.20
CA GLN A 9 -17.95 -10.02 5.98
C GLN A 9 -17.95 -10.23 7.51
N GLU A 10 -17.13 -11.12 8.10
CA GLU A 10 -17.23 -11.40 9.55
C GLU A 10 -15.94 -11.22 10.39
N ARG A 11 -14.88 -10.56 9.89
CA ARG A 11 -13.66 -10.29 10.68
C ARG A 11 -13.31 -8.81 10.88
N ALA A 12 -14.31 -7.94 10.98
CA ALA A 12 -14.07 -6.51 11.18
C ALA A 12 -13.82 -6.11 12.65
N ALA A 13 -13.83 -7.05 13.61
CA ALA A 13 -13.96 -6.73 15.04
C ALA A 13 -12.85 -7.24 15.99
N SER A 14 -11.61 -7.53 15.53
CA SER A 14 -10.54 -7.89 16.48
C SER A 14 -9.18 -7.21 16.28
N TYR A 15 -9.02 -6.36 15.25
CA TYR A 15 -7.81 -5.56 15.09
C TYR A 15 -8.08 -4.17 15.66
N ALA A 16 -7.79 -3.98 16.94
CA ALA A 16 -7.85 -2.66 17.56
C ALA A 16 -6.83 -1.75 16.87
N VAL A 17 -7.28 -0.90 15.95
CA VAL A 17 -6.46 0.17 15.38
C VAL A 17 -5.99 1.03 16.56
N PRO A 18 -4.67 1.20 16.77
CA PRO A 18 -4.17 2.05 17.84
C PRO A 18 -4.85 3.41 17.75
N ARG A 19 -5.40 3.90 18.87
CA ARG A 19 -5.99 5.22 18.87
C ARG A 19 -4.87 6.23 18.55
N LEU A 20 -5.14 7.12 17.60
CA LEU A 20 -4.19 8.14 17.12
C LEU A 20 -3.66 9.05 18.23
N ASP A 21 -4.36 9.13 19.38
CA ASP A 21 -3.92 9.85 20.58
C ASP A 21 -2.66 9.22 21.20
N VAL A 22 -2.65 7.90 21.40
CA VAL A 22 -1.52 7.15 22.00
C VAL A 22 -0.27 7.28 21.14
N LEU A 23 -0.41 7.12 19.82
CA LEU A 23 0.72 7.25 18.90
C LEU A 23 1.27 8.68 18.88
N GLY A 24 0.39 9.68 18.96
CA GLY A 24 0.80 11.07 19.06
C GLY A 24 1.60 11.36 20.33
N ASP A 25 1.20 10.80 21.46
CA ASP A 25 1.90 10.98 22.74
C ASP A 25 3.28 10.31 22.74
N ILE A 26 3.39 9.10 22.19
CA ILE A 26 4.69 8.43 21.97
C ILE A 26 5.59 9.28 21.07
N ALA A 27 5.04 9.79 19.97
CA ALA A 27 5.79 10.59 19.01
C ALA A 27 6.33 11.88 19.66
N LYS A 28 5.51 12.56 20.47
CA LYS A 28 5.90 13.78 21.19
C LYS A 28 6.98 13.53 22.23
N HIS A 29 6.90 12.38 22.93
CA HIS A 29 7.89 12.02 23.95
C HIS A 29 9.30 11.88 23.37
N TYR A 30 9.44 11.13 22.26
CA TYR A 30 10.74 10.86 21.65
C TYR A 30 11.21 11.97 20.69
N GLY A 31 10.26 12.71 20.09
CA GLY A 31 10.57 13.82 19.18
C GLY A 31 10.97 13.39 17.77
N LEU A 32 11.02 14.38 16.87
CA LEU A 32 11.10 14.16 15.43
C LEU A 32 12.35 13.41 14.97
N ASP A 33 13.53 13.79 15.46
CA ASP A 33 14.77 13.22 14.94
C ASP A 33 14.98 11.79 15.41
N HIS A 34 14.65 11.48 16.68
CA HIS A 34 14.66 10.10 17.16
C HIS A 34 13.72 9.22 16.32
N GLN A 35 12.50 9.68 16.07
CA GLN A 35 11.52 8.92 15.30
C GLN A 35 11.93 8.73 13.83
N LYS A 36 12.66 9.67 13.22
CA LYS A 36 13.25 9.47 11.89
C LYS A 36 14.32 8.37 11.89
N TYR A 37 15.21 8.36 12.89
CA TYR A 37 16.25 7.33 12.98
C TYR A 37 15.63 5.95 13.20
N LYS A 38 14.65 5.86 14.10
CA LYS A 38 13.94 4.59 14.32
C LYS A 38 13.22 4.14 13.05
N LEU A 39 12.57 5.04 12.31
CA LEU A 39 11.93 4.69 11.05
C LEU A 39 12.92 4.14 10.02
N VAL A 40 14.15 4.65 9.97
CA VAL A 40 15.20 4.11 9.09
C VAL A 40 15.60 2.69 9.50
N GLU A 41 15.66 2.39 10.79
CA GLU A 41 15.94 1.05 11.32
C GLU A 41 14.87 0.05 10.89
N GLU A 42 13.58 0.32 11.18
CA GLU A 42 12.49 -0.61 10.83
C GLU A 42 12.35 -0.78 9.30
N MET A 43 12.64 0.27 8.51
CA MET A 43 12.67 0.14 7.05
C MET A 43 13.78 -0.80 6.58
N ALA A 44 14.92 -0.82 7.27
CA ALA A 44 16.03 -1.74 6.98
C ALA A 44 15.69 -3.17 7.39
N GLU A 45 15.00 -3.36 8.52
CA GLU A 45 14.52 -4.66 8.99
C GLU A 45 13.43 -5.22 8.06
N LEU A 46 12.45 -4.40 7.66
CA LEU A 46 11.47 -4.76 6.64
C LEU A 46 12.13 -5.15 5.31
N THR A 47 13.15 -4.41 4.88
CA THR A 47 13.92 -4.76 3.67
C THR A 47 14.56 -6.14 3.81
N GLN A 48 15.19 -6.43 4.95
CA GLN A 48 15.79 -7.74 5.22
C GLN A 48 14.75 -8.86 5.24
N ALA A 49 13.59 -8.64 5.86
CA ALA A 49 12.49 -9.59 5.92
C ALA A 49 11.97 -9.94 4.51
N LEU A 50 11.78 -8.91 3.66
CA LEU A 50 11.39 -9.09 2.26
C LEU A 50 12.44 -9.87 1.46
N MET A 51 13.73 -9.58 1.66
CA MET A 51 14.81 -10.30 0.99
C MET A 51 14.90 -11.77 1.40
N LYS A 52 14.53 -12.09 2.64
CA LYS A 52 14.48 -13.46 3.17
C LYS A 52 13.18 -14.18 2.82
N ASN A 53 12.16 -13.46 2.33
CA ASN A 53 10.81 -13.95 2.08
C ASN A 53 10.21 -14.67 3.31
N ASP A 54 10.44 -14.10 4.50
CA ASP A 54 9.89 -14.58 5.77
C ASP A 54 8.59 -13.83 6.08
N GLU A 55 7.45 -14.49 5.86
CA GLU A 55 6.12 -13.86 5.99
C GLU A 55 5.86 -13.29 7.39
N ASN A 56 6.29 -13.97 8.46
CA ASN A 56 6.04 -13.49 9.82
C ASN A 56 6.86 -12.24 10.12
N SER A 57 8.15 -12.27 9.79
CA SER A 57 9.02 -11.09 9.90
C SER A 57 8.48 -9.95 9.03
N ILE A 58 8.03 -10.22 7.80
CA ILE A 58 7.44 -9.18 6.95
C ILE A 58 6.24 -8.52 7.65
N LEU A 59 5.35 -9.29 8.28
CA LEU A 59 4.18 -8.74 8.95
C LEU A 59 4.54 -7.89 10.18
N GLU A 60 5.53 -8.32 10.97
CA GLU A 60 6.04 -7.61 12.14
C GLU A 60 6.66 -6.28 11.72
N GLU A 61 7.65 -6.31 10.82
CA GLU A 61 8.36 -5.11 10.37
C GLU A 61 7.44 -4.14 9.59
N MET A 62 6.42 -4.67 8.90
CA MET A 62 5.39 -3.83 8.29
C MET A 62 4.57 -3.08 9.34
N ALA A 63 4.27 -3.71 10.47
CA ALA A 63 3.57 -3.07 11.57
C ALA A 63 4.42 -1.96 12.19
N ASP A 64 5.70 -2.22 12.45
CA ASP A 64 6.62 -1.24 13.04
C ASP A 64 6.85 -0.03 12.13
N VAL A 65 7.11 -0.25 10.84
CA VAL A 65 7.18 0.83 9.85
C VAL A 65 5.88 1.63 9.80
N THR A 66 4.71 0.98 9.89
CA THR A 66 3.42 1.66 9.87
C THR A 66 3.24 2.57 11.08
N ILE A 67 3.55 2.06 12.28
CA ILE A 67 3.48 2.81 13.54
C ILE A 67 4.38 4.05 13.45
N LEU A 68 5.62 3.90 13.01
CA LEU A 68 6.57 5.02 12.92
C LEU A 68 6.20 6.03 11.83
N LEU A 69 5.61 5.58 10.71
CA LEU A 69 5.07 6.50 9.71
C LEU A 69 3.90 7.33 10.26
N GLU A 70 3.04 6.74 11.09
CA GLU A 70 1.94 7.45 11.75
C GLU A 70 2.44 8.47 12.77
N GLN A 71 3.44 8.10 13.59
CA GLN A 71 4.10 9.00 14.51
C GLN A 71 4.79 10.16 13.78
N LEU A 72 5.51 9.87 12.68
CA LEU A 72 6.18 10.90 11.87
C LEU A 72 5.17 11.84 11.20
N LYS A 73 4.07 11.31 10.66
CA LYS A 73 2.95 12.11 10.15
C LYS A 73 2.41 13.04 11.22
N HIS A 74 2.16 12.53 12.43
CA HIS A 74 1.65 13.32 13.53
C HIS A 74 2.57 14.52 13.83
N LEU A 75 3.88 14.27 13.99
CA LEU A 75 4.87 15.33 14.26
C LEU A 75 4.98 16.34 13.12
N LEU A 76 4.93 15.90 11.86
CA LEU A 76 5.02 16.80 10.71
C LEU A 76 3.74 17.61 10.49
N PHE A 77 2.57 17.08 10.86
CA PHE A 77 1.28 17.73 10.59
C PHE A 77 0.77 18.60 11.74
N MET A 78 1.27 18.40 12.97
CA MET A 78 0.74 18.98 14.21
C MET A 78 0.40 20.47 14.10
N ASP A 79 1.28 21.26 13.48
CA ASP A 79 1.13 22.72 13.42
C ASP A 79 0.97 23.28 12.00
N CYS A 80 0.70 22.43 11.00
CA CYS A 80 0.64 22.89 9.61
C CYS A 80 -0.30 22.06 8.75
N GLU A 81 -1.55 22.53 8.66
CA GLU A 81 -2.56 21.96 7.77
C GLU A 81 -2.16 22.02 6.29
N GLU A 82 -1.30 22.95 5.89
CA GLU A 82 -0.76 23.02 4.53
C GLU A 82 0.17 21.85 4.22
N ARG A 83 1.07 21.47 5.15
CA ARG A 83 1.91 20.27 5.00
C ARG A 83 1.07 19.01 4.89
N LYS A 84 0.02 18.91 5.71
CA LYS A 84 -0.95 17.81 5.64
C LYS A 84 -1.64 17.77 4.28
N ARG A 85 -2.22 18.89 3.81
CA ARG A 85 -2.86 18.99 2.49
C ARG A 85 -1.90 18.61 1.36
N LEU A 86 -0.65 19.09 1.40
CA LEU A 86 0.39 18.77 0.43
C LEU A 86 0.71 17.26 0.41
N TYR A 87 0.84 16.63 1.58
CA TYR A 87 1.04 15.18 1.67
C TYR A 87 -0.11 14.40 1.01
N TYR A 88 -1.36 14.76 1.31
CA TYR A 88 -2.52 14.08 0.71
C TYR A 88 -2.62 14.33 -0.80
N SER A 89 -2.34 15.54 -1.30
CA SER A 89 -2.38 15.83 -2.74
C SER A 89 -1.31 15.05 -3.52
N ILE A 90 -0.07 14.99 -3.01
CA ILE A 90 1.01 14.19 -3.60
C ILE A 90 0.63 12.71 -3.60
N ARG A 91 0.08 12.19 -2.50
CA ARG A 91 -0.34 10.78 -2.41
C ARG A 91 -1.41 10.45 -3.45
N GLN A 92 -2.43 11.29 -3.57
CA GLN A 92 -3.50 11.08 -4.56
C GLN A 92 -2.97 11.12 -5.99
N MET A 93 -2.14 12.11 -6.32
CA MET A 93 -1.50 12.19 -7.64
C MET A 93 -0.71 10.92 -7.99
N LYS A 94 0.07 10.38 -7.03
CA LYS A 94 0.81 9.12 -7.24
C LYS A 94 -0.12 7.93 -7.47
N ILE A 95 -1.21 7.82 -6.72
CA ILE A 95 -2.21 6.74 -6.88
C ILE A 95 -2.90 6.85 -8.25
N SER A 96 -3.43 8.03 -8.60
CA SER A 96 -4.10 8.26 -9.89
C SER A 96 -3.21 7.90 -11.07
N ARG A 97 -1.91 8.20 -10.99
CA ARG A 97 -0.94 7.83 -12.03
C ARG A 97 -0.81 6.31 -12.18
N GLN A 98 -0.78 5.55 -11.09
CA GLN A 98 -0.69 4.09 -11.18
C GLN A 98 -1.98 3.48 -11.72
N LEU A 99 -3.15 3.96 -11.27
CA LEU A 99 -4.45 3.51 -11.79
C LEU A 99 -4.58 3.76 -13.30
N LYS A 100 -4.08 4.90 -13.79
CA LYS A 100 -4.03 5.19 -15.23
C LYS A 100 -3.20 4.15 -15.99
N ARG A 101 -2.00 3.80 -15.49
CA ARG A 101 -1.14 2.79 -16.13
C ARG A 101 -1.80 1.41 -16.18
N ILE A 102 -2.43 1.01 -15.08
CA ILE A 102 -3.19 -0.25 -15.01
C ILE A 102 -4.28 -0.26 -16.09
N LYS A 103 -5.09 0.79 -16.17
CA LYS A 103 -6.14 0.91 -17.19
C LYS A 103 -5.57 0.84 -18.62
N GLU A 104 -4.48 1.53 -18.89
CA GLU A 104 -3.82 1.49 -20.20
C GLU A 104 -3.27 0.09 -20.55
N GLU A 105 -2.77 -0.67 -19.57
CA GLU A 105 -2.36 -2.06 -19.74
C GLU A 105 -3.55 -2.98 -20.03
N GLU A 106 -4.65 -2.81 -19.32
CA GLU A 106 -5.90 -3.55 -19.53
C GLU A 106 -6.49 -3.27 -20.92
N ASP A 107 -6.54 -2.00 -21.34
CA ASP A 107 -7.00 -1.60 -22.66
C ASP A 107 -6.14 -2.23 -23.77
N ARG A 108 -4.81 -2.26 -23.59
CA ARG A 108 -3.89 -2.93 -24.53
C ARG A 108 -4.14 -4.44 -24.60
N LYS A 109 -4.30 -5.11 -23.46
CA LYS A 109 -4.61 -6.55 -23.40
C LYS A 109 -5.94 -6.86 -24.09
N MET A 110 -6.96 -6.03 -23.87
CA MET A 110 -8.27 -6.19 -24.52
C MET A 110 -8.18 -6.02 -26.04
N GLN A 111 -7.44 -5.01 -26.52
CA GLN A 111 -7.24 -4.80 -27.95
C GLN A 111 -6.50 -5.96 -28.62
N LEU A 112 -5.48 -6.52 -27.96
CA LEU A 112 -4.76 -7.68 -28.47
C LEU A 112 -5.67 -8.92 -28.54
N ALA A 113 -6.43 -9.20 -27.47
CA ALA A 113 -7.37 -10.31 -27.45
C ALA A 113 -8.43 -10.20 -28.56
N ARG A 114 -8.96 -8.99 -28.80
CA ARG A 114 -9.88 -8.76 -29.93
C ARG A 114 -9.22 -9.08 -31.27
N ARG A 115 -7.98 -8.62 -31.52
CA ARG A 115 -7.30 -8.88 -32.79
C ARG A 115 -7.09 -10.37 -33.06
N ILE A 116 -6.64 -11.13 -32.05
CA ILE A 116 -6.41 -12.57 -32.15
C ILE A 116 -7.72 -13.29 -32.51
N PHE A 117 -8.80 -12.98 -31.80
CA PHE A 117 -10.11 -13.58 -32.04
C PHE A 117 -10.64 -13.30 -33.47
N PHE A 118 -10.44 -12.07 -33.96
CA PHE A 118 -10.81 -11.68 -35.33
C PHE A 118 -9.90 -12.30 -36.41
N SER A 119 -8.63 -12.61 -36.13
CA SER A 119 -7.76 -13.30 -37.07
C SER A 119 -8.08 -14.79 -37.16
N GLU A 120 -8.32 -15.47 -36.04
CA GLU A 120 -8.69 -16.89 -36.00
C GLU A 120 -10.04 -17.17 -36.70
N SER A 121 -11.00 -16.24 -36.56
CA SER A 121 -12.30 -16.37 -37.24
C SER A 121 -12.22 -16.30 -38.77
N LYS A 122 -11.17 -15.65 -39.32
CA LYS A 122 -10.98 -15.53 -40.78
C LYS A 122 -10.27 -16.72 -41.41
N GLU A 123 -9.52 -17.49 -40.63
CA GLU A 123 -8.83 -18.69 -41.11
C GLU A 123 -9.81 -19.87 -41.26
N VAL A 124 -10.88 -19.91 -40.46
CA VAL A 124 -11.92 -20.96 -40.51
C VAL A 124 -12.89 -20.81 -41.69
N GLU A 125 -13.03 -19.61 -42.28
CA GLU A 125 -13.91 -19.38 -43.43
C GLU A 125 -13.22 -19.64 -44.79
N GLN A 126 -11.94 -20.02 -44.80
CA GLN A 126 -11.16 -20.30 -46.04
C GLN A 126 -10.84 -21.79 -46.27
N GLU A 127 -11.36 -22.70 -45.43
CA GLU A 127 -11.38 -24.17 -45.65
C GLU A 127 -12.77 -24.66 -46.09
#